data_AF-X1D7H8-F1
#
_entry.id   AF-X1D7H8-F1
#
_cell.length_a   1.000
_cell.length_b   1.000
_cell.length_c   1.000
_cell.angle_alpha   90.00
_cell.angle_beta   90.00
_cell.angle_gamma   90.00
#
_symmetry.space_group_name_H-M   'P 1'
#
loop_
_entity.id
_entity.type
_entity.pdbx_description
1 polymer ?
#
loop_
_entity_poly.entity_id
_entity_poly.type
_entity_poly.pdbx_seq_one_letter_code
_entity_poly.pdbx_strand_id
1 'polypeptide(L)'
;LNSCYIFVDGVYWHWGDPNAPAGVDEVIPPVEQEWLENDLSAAEASNPDVFHVILVHQPIHNEDYVGNAADVRAILEQHRVVAVLQGHMHCHRHNVTGENSLGKPIHYITFEALSDGDYPIVSYGRFDIDNTSGSFSITVYETEAGE
;
A
#
# COMPACT_ATOMS: atom_id res chain seq x y z
N LEU A 1 -14.55 15.86 -4.14
CA LEU A 1 -13.26 15.14 -4.12
C LEU A 1 -13.43 14.09 -3.03
N ASN A 2 -13.60 12.83 -3.40
CA ASN A 2 -14.04 11.76 -2.47
C ASN A 2 -12.93 10.74 -2.17
N SER A 3 -11.69 11.03 -2.55
CA SER A 3 -10.53 10.17 -2.34
C SER A 3 -9.60 10.80 -1.31
N CYS A 4 -9.17 10.00 -0.34
CA CYS A 4 -8.04 10.30 0.55
C CYS A 4 -6.86 9.41 0.16
N TYR A 5 -5.68 10.00 0.00
CA TYR A 5 -4.45 9.28 -0.32
C TYR A 5 -3.55 9.34 0.89
N ILE A 6 -3.24 8.18 1.47
CA ILE A 6 -2.38 8.08 2.64
C ILE A 6 -1.06 7.43 2.20
N PHE A 7 0.03 8.12 2.51
CA PHE A 7 1.38 7.64 2.22
C PHE A 7 2.00 7.11 3.50
N VAL A 8 2.35 5.83 3.48
CA VAL A 8 3.10 5.16 4.55
C VAL A 8 4.46 4.81 3.97
N ASP A 9 5.47 5.64 4.22
CA ASP A 9 6.84 5.33 3.84
C ASP A 9 7.71 5.29 5.08
N GLY A 10 8.42 4.18 5.22
CA GLY A 10 9.23 3.86 6.38
C GLY A 10 8.94 2.47 6.91
N VAL A 11 9.39 1.43 6.20
CA VAL A 11 9.86 0.26 6.93
C VAL A 11 11.26 0.61 7.41
N TYR A 12 11.29 1.18 8.61
CA TYR A 12 12.54 1.44 9.27
C TYR A 12 13.10 0.14 9.78
N TRP A 13 14.39 -0.08 9.54
CA TRP A 13 15.17 -1.01 10.33
C TRP A 13 14.89 -0.68 11.81
N HIS A 14 14.18 -1.55 12.52
CA HIS A 14 13.90 -1.41 13.96
C HIS A 14 13.27 -0.06 14.41
N TRP A 15 11.93 0.03 14.46
CA TRP A 15 11.21 1.10 15.20
C TRP A 15 11.54 2.55 14.79
N GLY A 16 12.04 2.80 13.59
CA GLY A 16 12.45 4.15 13.17
C GLY A 16 13.96 4.39 13.11
N ASP A 17 14.82 3.42 13.43
CA ASP A 17 16.28 3.62 13.48
C ASP A 17 17.00 3.20 12.19
N PRO A 18 17.42 4.14 11.32
CA PRO A 18 18.14 3.79 10.09
C PRO A 18 19.49 3.09 10.32
N ASN A 19 19.96 2.94 11.56
CA ASN A 19 21.22 2.29 11.93
C ASN A 19 21.05 0.88 12.52
N ALA A 20 19.83 0.36 12.61
CA ALA A 20 19.65 -0.96 13.20
C ALA A 20 20.31 -2.06 12.35
N PRO A 21 20.92 -3.07 13.00
CA PRO A 21 21.65 -4.13 12.30
C PRO A 21 20.72 -4.89 11.35
N ALA A 22 21.22 -5.26 10.17
CA ALA A 22 20.47 -6.07 9.21
C ALA A 22 19.97 -7.38 9.85
N GLY A 23 18.70 -7.71 9.66
CA GLY A 23 18.08 -8.96 10.13
C GLY A 23 17.27 -8.86 11.42
N VAL A 24 16.84 -7.66 11.84
CA VAL A 24 15.76 -7.48 12.82
C VAL A 24 14.44 -7.24 12.10
N ASP A 25 13.37 -7.84 12.61
CA ASP A 25 12.05 -7.87 11.95
C ASP A 25 11.63 -6.47 11.46
N GLU A 26 11.47 -6.36 10.15
CA GLU A 26 10.92 -5.21 9.47
C GLU A 26 9.48 -5.03 9.95
N VAL A 27 9.22 -4.06 10.84
CA VAL A 27 7.89 -3.84 11.43
C VAL A 27 7.48 -2.39 11.30
N ILE A 28 6.18 -2.16 11.11
CA ILE A 28 5.58 -0.82 11.17
C ILE A 28 5.31 -0.51 12.66
N PRO A 29 5.95 0.50 13.26
CA PRO A 29 5.88 0.74 14.69
C PRO A 29 4.47 1.12 15.15
N PRO A 30 4.09 0.84 16.42
CA PRO A 30 2.75 1.13 16.94
C PRO A 30 2.33 2.60 16.79
N VAL A 31 3.26 3.55 16.85
CA VAL A 31 2.96 4.98 16.65
C VAL A 31 2.50 5.29 15.22
N GLU A 32 3.04 4.60 14.22
CA GLU A 32 2.61 4.75 12.83
C GLU A 32 1.28 4.05 12.58
N GLN A 33 1.04 2.91 13.25
CA GLN A 33 -0.26 2.24 13.23
C GLN A 33 -1.36 3.10 13.86
N GLU A 34 -1.09 3.70 15.02
CA GLU A 34 -2.01 4.62 15.70
C GLU A 34 -2.26 5.87 14.84
N TRP A 35 -1.22 6.41 14.20
CA TRP A 35 -1.38 7.51 13.26
C TRP A 35 -2.28 7.13 12.07
N LEU A 36 -2.05 5.96 11.45
CA LEU A 36 -2.83 5.46 10.32
C LEU A 36 -4.32 5.30 10.68
N GLU A 37 -4.62 4.63 11.79
CA GLU A 37 -5.99 4.45 12.31
C GLU A 37 -6.69 5.80 12.53
N ASN A 38 -6.00 6.75 13.15
CA ASN A 38 -6.55 8.08 13.44
C ASN A 38 -6.82 8.88 12.16
N ASP A 39 -5.93 8.82 11.16
CA ASP A 39 -6.08 9.55 9.91
C ASP A 39 -7.24 8.98 9.07
N LEU A 40 -7.34 7.65 8.96
CA LEU A 40 -8.45 6.97 8.32
C LEU A 40 -9.79 7.33 8.98
N SER A 41 -9.85 7.24 10.31
CA SER A 41 -11.03 7.62 11.10
C SER A 41 -11.42 9.08 10.91
N ALA A 42 -10.45 10.00 10.92
CA ALA A 42 -10.71 11.43 10.74
C ALA A 42 -11.24 11.76 9.33
N ALA A 43 -10.70 11.08 8.31
CA ALA A 43 -11.16 11.22 6.94
C ALA A 43 -12.61 10.72 6.76
N GLU A 44 -12.95 9.56 7.33
CA GLU A 44 -14.31 9.01 7.30
C GLU A 44 -15.31 9.82 8.11
N ALA A 45 -14.90 10.37 9.26
CA ALA A 45 -15.74 11.28 10.03
C ALA A 45 -16.04 12.58 9.27
N SER A 46 -15.09 13.06 8.47
CA SER A 46 -15.23 14.28 7.66
C SER A 46 -16.05 14.04 6.39
N ASN A 47 -15.97 12.84 5.82
CA ASN A 47 -16.72 12.45 4.63
C ASN A 47 -17.11 10.96 4.71
N PRO A 48 -18.36 10.63 5.07
CA PRO A 48 -18.81 9.25 5.20
C PRO A 48 -18.72 8.42 3.92
N ASP A 49 -18.64 9.06 2.75
CA ASP A 49 -18.55 8.39 1.45
C ASP A 49 -17.12 8.29 0.91
N VAL A 50 -16.11 8.69 1.70
CA VAL A 50 -14.70 8.57 1.32
C VAL A 50 -14.29 7.10 1.17
N PHE A 51 -13.31 6.87 0.31
CA PHE A 51 -12.57 5.61 0.25
C PHE A 51 -11.08 5.93 0.25
N HIS A 52 -10.28 4.94 0.66
CA HIS A 52 -8.85 5.12 0.88
C HIS A 52 -8.03 4.25 -0.06
N VAL A 53 -6.94 4.83 -0.53
CA VAL A 53 -5.87 4.13 -1.23
C VAL A 53 -4.59 4.34 -0.43
N ILE A 54 -3.98 3.24 0.00
CA ILE A 54 -2.76 3.25 0.81
C ILE A 54 -1.57 3.09 -0.12
N LEU A 55 -0.53 3.87 0.08
CA LEU A 55 0.76 3.70 -0.59
C LEU A 55 1.78 3.25 0.44
N VAL A 56 2.48 2.15 0.17
CA VAL A 56 3.53 1.61 1.05
C VAL A 56 4.68 1.04 0.22
N HIS A 57 5.94 1.18 0.64
CA HIS A 57 7.03 0.60 -0.15
C HIS A 57 7.05 -0.92 -0.07
N GLN A 58 7.04 -1.46 1.16
CA GLN A 58 7.10 -2.90 1.39
C GLN A 58 5.74 -3.60 1.18
N PRO A 59 5.72 -4.84 0.67
CA PRO A 59 4.48 -5.60 0.57
C PRO A 59 3.93 -5.94 1.95
N ILE A 60 2.64 -5.66 2.16
CA ILE A 60 1.94 -5.94 3.44
C ILE A 60 0.74 -6.88 3.27
N HIS A 61 0.60 -7.49 2.10
CA HIS A 61 -0.41 -8.52 1.83
C HIS A 61 -0.16 -9.83 2.62
N ASN A 62 1.07 -10.03 3.09
CA ASN A 62 1.53 -11.12 3.95
C ASN A 62 2.69 -10.62 4.83
N GLU A 63 3.23 -11.50 5.67
CA GLU A 63 4.29 -11.18 6.65
C GLU A 63 5.72 -11.44 6.11
N ASP A 64 5.90 -11.69 4.81
CA ASP A 64 7.21 -12.04 4.24
C ASP A 64 8.21 -10.88 4.28
N TYR A 65 7.71 -9.64 4.23
CA TYR A 65 8.51 -8.41 4.17
C TYR A 65 8.28 -7.48 5.36
N VAL A 66 7.10 -7.56 5.98
CA VAL A 66 6.78 -6.80 7.18
C VAL A 66 6.22 -7.75 8.22
N GLY A 67 6.98 -8.00 9.29
CA GLY A 67 6.68 -9.03 10.29
C GLY A 67 5.35 -8.82 11.02
N ASN A 68 4.86 -7.57 11.08
CA ASN A 68 3.56 -7.22 11.64
C ASN A 68 2.55 -6.72 10.59
N ALA A 69 2.69 -7.16 9.33
CA ALA A 69 1.73 -6.84 8.28
C ALA A 69 0.29 -7.25 8.65
N ALA A 70 0.10 -8.34 9.40
CA ALA A 70 -1.21 -8.75 9.90
C ALA A 70 -1.90 -7.65 10.72
N ASP A 71 -1.17 -6.99 11.62
CA ASP A 71 -1.70 -5.94 12.49
C ASP A 71 -2.14 -4.72 11.66
N VAL A 72 -1.32 -4.36 10.67
CA VAL A 72 -1.65 -3.27 9.74
C VAL A 72 -2.86 -3.62 8.89
N ARG A 73 -2.95 -4.84 8.35
CA ARG A 73 -4.14 -5.30 7.60
C ARG A 73 -5.40 -5.24 8.45
N ALA A 74 -5.32 -5.61 9.73
CA ALA A 74 -6.46 -5.54 10.64
C ALA A 74 -6.99 -4.10 10.84
N ILE A 75 -6.12 -3.08 10.76
CA ILE A 75 -6.51 -1.67 10.70
C ILE A 75 -7.21 -1.36 9.37
N LEU A 76 -6.61 -1.75 8.24
CA LEU A 76 -7.18 -1.49 6.91
C LEU A 76 -8.57 -2.10 6.72
N GLU A 77 -8.80 -3.29 7.28
CA GLU A 77 -10.08 -4.01 7.24
C GLU A 77 -11.21 -3.29 8.02
N GLN A 78 -10.86 -2.41 8.97
CA GLN A 78 -11.82 -1.60 9.73
C GLN A 78 -12.26 -0.31 9.00
N HIS A 79 -11.64 -0.01 7.86
CA HIS A 79 -11.86 1.23 7.11
C HIS A 79 -12.27 0.98 5.66
N ARG A 80 -12.67 2.03 4.95
CA ARG A 80 -13.09 1.98 3.53
C ARG A 80 -11.90 1.94 2.58
N VAL A 81 -10.89 1.13 2.91
CA VAL A 81 -9.69 0.92 2.09
C VAL A 81 -10.05 0.03 0.90
N VAL A 82 -9.73 0.45 -0.32
CA VAL A 82 -10.04 -0.30 -1.55
C VAL A 82 -8.80 -0.88 -2.22
N ALA A 83 -7.65 -0.23 -2.03
CA ALA A 83 -6.40 -0.68 -2.60
C ALA A 83 -5.19 -0.27 -1.73
N VAL A 84 -4.17 -1.11 -1.78
CA VAL A 84 -2.82 -0.88 -1.27
C VAL A 84 -1.86 -0.97 -2.45
N LEU A 85 -1.19 0.14 -2.75
CA LEU A 85 -0.19 0.26 -3.80
C LEU A 85 1.18 0.07 -3.17
N GLN A 86 1.88 -0.99 -3.61
CA GLN A 86 3.12 -1.46 -3.02
C GLN A 86 4.27 -1.62 -4.03
N GLY A 87 5.51 -1.73 -3.54
CA GLY A 87 6.72 -1.86 -4.34
C GLY A 87 7.63 -2.99 -3.85
N HIS A 88 8.93 -2.70 -3.76
CA HIS A 88 10.03 -3.55 -3.27
C HIS A 88 10.36 -4.81 -4.09
N MET A 89 9.36 -5.57 -4.55
CA MET A 89 9.60 -6.85 -5.23
C MET A 89 10.11 -6.73 -6.67
N HIS A 90 10.14 -5.52 -7.22
CA HIS A 90 10.56 -5.23 -8.59
C HIS A 90 9.83 -6.08 -9.65
N CYS A 91 8.63 -6.58 -9.35
CA CYS A 91 7.83 -7.34 -10.29
C CYS A 91 6.35 -7.08 -10.06
N HIS A 92 5.56 -7.13 -11.14
CA HIS A 92 4.13 -6.93 -11.03
C HIS A 92 3.47 -8.11 -10.29
N ARG A 93 2.69 -7.76 -9.25
CA ARG A 93 1.86 -8.71 -8.49
C ARG A 93 0.53 -8.08 -8.14
N HIS A 94 -0.51 -8.89 -8.18
CA HIS A 94 -1.84 -8.51 -7.68
C HIS A 94 -2.32 -9.60 -6.73
N ASN A 95 -2.56 -9.21 -5.48
CA ASN A 95 -3.13 -10.06 -4.45
C ASN A 95 -4.46 -9.46 -3.98
N VAL A 96 -5.37 -10.31 -3.54
CA VAL A 96 -6.63 -9.92 -2.92
C VAL A 96 -6.74 -10.67 -1.60
N THR A 97 -6.80 -9.94 -0.49
CA THR A 97 -6.91 -10.50 0.85
C THR A 97 -7.69 -9.56 1.77
N GLY A 98 -8.45 -10.12 2.70
CA GLY A 98 -9.26 -9.33 3.64
C GLY A 98 -10.47 -8.68 2.99
N GLU A 99 -11.36 -8.18 3.84
CA GLU A 99 -12.51 -7.36 3.46
C GLU A 99 -12.47 -6.06 4.25
N ASN A 100 -12.79 -4.95 3.58
CA ASN A 100 -12.85 -3.63 4.19
C ASN A 100 -14.15 -3.45 5.00
N SER A 101 -14.34 -2.29 5.63
CA SER A 101 -15.52 -2.04 6.49
C SER A 101 -16.88 -2.09 5.78
N LEU A 102 -16.89 -2.17 4.45
CA LEU A 102 -18.09 -2.34 3.62
C LEU A 102 -18.29 -3.80 3.15
N GLY A 103 -17.48 -4.75 3.61
CA GLY A 103 -17.49 -6.14 3.15
C GLY A 103 -16.99 -6.30 1.71
N LYS A 104 -16.15 -5.38 1.23
CA LYS A 104 -15.55 -5.44 -0.12
C LYS A 104 -14.09 -5.89 -0.05
N PRO A 105 -13.60 -6.65 -1.05
CA PRO A 105 -12.20 -7.10 -1.06
C PRO A 105 -11.22 -5.92 -1.11
N ILE A 106 -10.08 -6.07 -0.42
CA ILE A 106 -8.94 -5.14 -0.51
C ILE A 106 -7.94 -5.66 -1.54
N HIS A 107 -7.53 -4.80 -2.48
CA HIS A 107 -6.57 -5.14 -3.53
C HIS A 107 -5.16 -4.69 -3.15
N TYR A 108 -4.18 -5.58 -3.21
CA TYR A 108 -2.77 -5.28 -2.96
C TYR A 108 -2.02 -5.39 -4.29
N ILE A 109 -1.57 -4.27 -4.83
CA ILE A 109 -0.92 -4.20 -6.14
C ILE A 109 0.54 -3.82 -5.96
N THR A 110 1.44 -4.73 -6.31
CA THR A 110 2.87 -4.44 -6.40
C THR A 110 3.22 -3.97 -7.80
N PHE A 111 3.83 -2.80 -7.87
CA PHE A 111 4.41 -2.29 -9.11
C PHE A 111 5.82 -2.86 -9.30
N GLU A 112 6.12 -3.15 -10.57
CA GLU A 112 7.48 -3.35 -11.02
C GLU A 112 8.28 -2.04 -10.90
N ALA A 113 9.60 -2.15 -10.77
CA ALA A 113 10.44 -0.98 -10.60
C ALA A 113 10.47 -0.15 -11.89
N LEU A 114 10.60 1.18 -11.76
CA LEU A 114 10.85 2.04 -12.91
C LEU A 114 12.17 1.70 -13.60
N SER A 115 13.15 1.27 -12.83
CA SER A 115 14.40 0.71 -13.33
C SER A 115 14.87 -0.31 -12.31
N ASP A 116 15.14 -1.51 -12.79
CA ASP A 116 15.81 -2.53 -12.03
C ASP A 116 17.12 -2.83 -12.76
N GLY A 117 18.25 -2.78 -12.06
CA GLY A 117 19.57 -2.87 -12.67
C GLY A 117 19.79 -4.18 -13.45
N ASP A 118 18.99 -5.19 -13.12
CA ASP A 118 19.03 -6.52 -13.73
C ASP A 118 17.91 -6.74 -14.77
N TYR A 119 16.94 -5.83 -14.92
CA TYR A 119 15.85 -5.95 -15.89
C TYR A 119 15.83 -4.78 -16.89
N PRO A 120 15.83 -5.07 -18.21
CA PRO A 120 15.77 -4.04 -19.24
C PRO A 120 14.34 -3.53 -19.43
N ILE A 121 13.47 -3.55 -18.42
CA ILE A 121 12.08 -3.08 -18.53
C ILE A 121 11.89 -1.91 -17.58
N VAL A 122 11.38 -0.80 -18.13
CA VAL A 122 10.90 0.35 -17.37
C VAL A 122 9.40 0.19 -17.22
N SER A 123 8.92 0.17 -15.97
CA SER A 123 7.49 -0.01 -15.67
C SER A 123 6.91 1.17 -14.91
N TYR A 124 5.69 1.59 -15.27
CA TYR A 124 4.90 2.53 -14.48
C TYR A 124 3.41 2.24 -14.57
N GLY A 125 2.66 2.57 -13.53
CA GLY A 125 1.21 2.39 -13.47
C GLY A 125 0.45 3.70 -13.57
N ARG A 126 -0.66 3.71 -14.32
CA ARG A 126 -1.72 4.71 -14.20
C ARG A 126 -2.86 4.12 -13.36
N PHE A 127 -3.17 4.80 -12.26
CA PHE A 127 -4.29 4.48 -11.38
C PHE A 127 -5.43 5.46 -11.66
N ASP A 128 -6.53 4.96 -12.24
CA ASP A 128 -7.74 5.73 -12.49
C ASP A 128 -8.80 5.36 -11.46
N ILE A 129 -9.46 6.37 -10.87
CA ILE A 129 -10.50 6.16 -9.87
C ILE A 129 -11.77 6.89 -10.26
N ASP A 130 -12.88 6.18 -10.21
CA ASP A 130 -14.20 6.78 -10.19
C ASP A 130 -14.55 7.22 -8.76
N ASN A 131 -14.44 8.52 -8.53
CA ASN A 131 -14.74 9.16 -7.25
C ASN A 131 -16.23 9.05 -6.82
N THR A 132 -17.11 8.54 -7.67
CA THR A 132 -18.54 8.34 -7.34
C THR A 132 -18.85 6.92 -6.88
N SER A 133 -18.24 5.91 -7.51
CA SER A 133 -18.47 4.50 -7.18
C SER A 133 -17.40 3.89 -6.29
N GLY A 134 -16.24 4.55 -6.17
CA GLY A 134 -15.03 3.98 -5.56
C GLY A 134 -14.43 2.85 -6.41
N SER A 135 -14.92 2.64 -7.63
CA SER A 135 -14.28 1.72 -8.57
C SER A 135 -12.97 2.32 -9.06
N PHE A 136 -12.00 1.48 -9.32
CA PHE A 136 -10.70 1.90 -9.84
C PHE A 136 -10.23 0.94 -10.93
N SER A 137 -9.35 1.42 -11.78
CA SER A 137 -8.62 0.62 -12.76
C SER A 137 -7.14 0.97 -12.72
N ILE A 138 -6.30 -0.03 -12.95
CA ILE A 138 -4.86 0.14 -13.04
C ILE A 138 -4.43 -0.28 -14.44
N THR A 139 -3.74 0.61 -15.14
CA THR A 139 -3.08 0.30 -16.40
C THR A 139 -1.58 0.33 -16.15
N VAL A 140 -0.90 -0.79 -16.38
CA VAL A 140 0.56 -0.87 -16.31
C VAL A 140 1.13 -0.65 -17.70
N TYR A 141 2.18 0.16 -17.78
CA TYR A 141 2.95 0.44 -18.98
C TYR A 141 4.36 -0.09 -18.77
N GLU A 142 4.80 -0.93 -19.70
CA GLU A 142 6.13 -1.52 -19.73
C GLU A 142 6.80 -1.12 -21.05
N THR A 143 8.07 -0.71 -20.98
CA THR A 143 8.89 -0.45 -22.16
C THR A 143 10.29 -1.02 -21.97
N GLU A 144 10.93 -1.47 -23.05
CA GLU A 144 12.33 -1.86 -22.97
C GLU A 144 13.21 -0.63 -22.70
N ALA A 145 14.17 -0.77 -21.80
CA ALA A 145 15.15 0.25 -21.44
C ALA A 145 16.14 0.42 -22.60
N GLY A 146 15.89 1.39 -23.48
CA GLY A 146 16.78 1.70 -24.59
C GLY A 146 16.14 2.19 -25.89
N GLU A 147 14.81 2.30 -25.97
CA GLU A 147 14.11 2.92 -27.12
C GLU A 147 13.76 4.39 -26.91
#